data_AF-A0A2T0T1J9-F1
#
_entry.id   AF-A0A2T0T1J9-F1
#
_cell.length_a   1.000
_cell.length_b   1.000
_cell.length_c   1.000
_cell.angle_alpha   90.00
_cell.angle_beta   90.00
_cell.angle_gamma   90.00
#
_symmetry.space_group_name_H-M   'P 1'
#
loop_
_entity.id
_entity.type
_entity.pdbx_description
1 polymer ?
#
loop_
_entity_poly.entity_id
_entity_poly.type
_entity_poly.pdbx_seq_one_letter_code
_entity_poly.pdbx_strand_id
1 'polypeptide(L)'
;MHDTTSETAVHRPATTPRNRKAGAALMASGVVYLTAEFIAAAAWSDPPYSYTHHFISNLGVRGPTTAFGQFMRSPLFWVMNSGFVLFGLVALTAVLLLRGLPGRRRGVVLALGVLLATGAVVLGFFPGSGDTAENGSTDFHSLGALLAFVSGNVLAIVLGRAHRTLGLSRGLGRGLVVAGIYGLVSIPAYLSVASSEAGILIGLVERGIVYPFLIGFIVLGAALRKG
;
A
#
# COMPACT_ATOMS: atom_id res chain seq x y z
N MET A 1 -30.46 -61.88 4.07
CA MET A 1 -30.25 -60.64 4.83
C MET A 1 -28.77 -60.30 4.73
N HIS A 2 -28.38 -59.61 3.65
CA HIS A 2 -27.03 -59.10 3.45
C HIS A 2 -27.15 -57.59 3.29
N ASP A 3 -26.67 -56.87 4.30
CA ASP A 3 -26.71 -55.42 4.39
C ASP A 3 -25.38 -54.88 3.83
N THR A 4 -25.45 -54.24 2.66
CA THR A 4 -24.33 -53.53 2.04
C THR A 4 -24.47 -52.05 2.37
N THR A 5 -23.78 -51.60 3.41
CA THR A 5 -23.61 -50.16 3.68
C THR A 5 -22.52 -49.61 2.77
N SER A 6 -22.93 -49.07 1.61
CA SER A 6 -22.08 -48.20 0.79
C SER A 6 -21.85 -46.89 1.53
N GLU A 7 -20.66 -46.74 2.11
CA GLU A 7 -20.16 -45.50 2.68
C GLU A 7 -19.92 -44.51 1.53
N THR A 8 -20.85 -43.57 1.35
CA THR A 8 -20.69 -42.45 0.41
C THR A 8 -19.63 -41.52 0.96
N ALA A 9 -18.39 -41.73 0.51
CA ALA A 9 -17.31 -40.76 0.68
C ALA A 9 -17.76 -39.42 0.09
N VAL A 10 -18.10 -38.47 0.97
CA VAL A 10 -18.38 -37.08 0.60
C VAL A 10 -17.09 -36.51 0.02
N HIS A 11 -16.98 -36.57 -1.31
CA HIS A 11 -15.93 -35.90 -2.06
C HIS A 11 -16.13 -34.39 -1.89
N ARG A 12 -15.53 -33.82 -0.84
CA ARG A 12 -15.36 -32.37 -0.73
C ARG A 12 -14.50 -31.96 -1.91
N PRO A 13 -15.00 -31.19 -2.89
CA PRO A 13 -14.18 -30.76 -4.00
C PRO A 13 -13.00 -29.98 -3.42
N ALA A 14 -11.78 -30.43 -3.74
CA ALA A 14 -10.57 -29.71 -3.38
C ALA A 14 -10.69 -28.32 -3.99
N THR A 15 -10.97 -27.31 -3.15
CA THR A 15 -10.98 -25.92 -3.56
C THR A 15 -9.56 -25.60 -3.99
N THR A 16 -9.31 -25.63 -5.30
CA THR A 16 -8.06 -25.10 -5.84
C THR A 16 -8.00 -23.65 -5.38
N PRO A 17 -6.88 -23.21 -4.76
CA PRO A 17 -6.83 -21.91 -4.12
C PRO A 17 -6.78 -20.83 -5.22
N ARG A 18 -7.99 -20.42 -5.65
CA ARG A 18 -8.27 -19.64 -6.86
C ARG A 18 -7.46 -18.34 -6.93
N ASN A 19 -7.08 -17.83 -5.76
CA ASN A 19 -6.42 -16.54 -5.59
C ASN A 19 -5.03 -16.64 -4.94
N ARG A 20 -4.40 -17.82 -4.87
CA ARG A 20 -3.09 -18.00 -4.21
C ARG A 20 -1.99 -17.11 -4.78
N LYS A 21 -1.90 -17.00 -6.11
CA LYS A 21 -0.91 -16.12 -6.78
C LYS A 21 -1.21 -14.64 -6.53
N ALA A 22 -2.48 -14.25 -6.62
CA ALA A 22 -2.92 -12.89 -6.30
C ALA A 22 -2.62 -12.53 -4.84
N GLY A 23 -2.88 -13.44 -3.91
CA GLY A 23 -2.57 -13.27 -2.50
C GLY A 23 -1.07 -13.17 -2.21
N ALA A 24 -0.24 -13.98 -2.89
CA ALA A 24 1.21 -13.89 -2.78
C ALA A 24 1.74 -12.55 -3.28
N ALA A 25 1.28 -12.08 -4.44
CA ALA A 25 1.64 -10.76 -4.95
C ALA A 25 1.16 -9.63 -4.02
N LEU A 26 -0.08 -9.69 -3.52
CA LEU A 26 -0.61 -8.65 -2.63
C LEU A 26 0.15 -8.58 -1.30
N MET A 27 0.53 -9.74 -0.76
CA MET A 27 1.37 -9.80 0.43
C MET A 27 2.76 -9.22 0.14
N ALA A 28 3.36 -9.62 -0.99
CA ALA A 28 4.68 -9.15 -1.38
C ALA A 28 4.73 -7.64 -1.60
N SER A 29 3.68 -7.01 -2.15
CA SER A 29 3.69 -5.56 -2.37
C SER A 29 3.85 -4.78 -1.04
N GLY A 30 3.07 -5.13 -0.01
CA GLY A 30 3.20 -4.50 1.30
C GLY A 30 4.56 -4.75 1.95
N VAL A 31 5.09 -5.98 1.85
CA VAL A 31 6.41 -6.32 2.37
C VAL A 31 7.52 -5.54 1.67
N VAL A 32 7.46 -5.40 0.35
CA VAL A 32 8.45 -4.63 -0.44
C VAL A 32 8.50 -3.19 0.02
N TYR A 33 7.35 -2.54 0.19
CA TYR A 33 7.30 -1.15 0.66
C TYR A 33 7.95 -0.99 2.03
N LEU A 34 7.50 -1.77 3.02
CA LEU A 34 7.98 -1.65 4.40
C LEU A 34 9.46 -2.02 4.53
N THR A 35 9.93 -2.99 3.73
CA THR A 35 11.34 -3.38 3.72
C THR A 35 12.21 -2.28 3.11
N ALA A 36 11.78 -1.67 2.00
CA ALA A 36 12.50 -0.57 1.38
C ALA A 36 12.57 0.65 2.31
N GLU A 37 11.47 0.98 2.98
CA GLU A 37 11.42 2.05 3.99
C GLU A 37 12.39 1.75 5.14
N PHE A 38 12.32 0.54 5.71
CA PHE A 38 13.20 0.15 6.81
C PHE A 38 14.68 0.23 6.44
N ILE A 39 15.07 -0.30 5.28
CA ILE A 39 16.47 -0.28 4.83
C ILE A 39 16.94 1.16 4.59
N ALA A 40 16.14 1.97 3.90
CA ALA A 40 16.51 3.36 3.61
C ALA A 40 16.60 4.21 4.89
N ALA A 41 15.66 4.04 5.82
CA ALA A 41 15.66 4.73 7.11
C ALA A 41 16.84 4.31 8.00
N ALA A 42 17.12 3.00 8.08
CA ALA A 42 18.23 2.48 8.87
C ALA A 42 19.60 2.96 8.37
N ALA A 43 19.73 3.28 7.08
CA ALA A 43 20.96 3.81 6.50
C ALA A 43 21.17 5.31 6.76
N TRP A 44 20.13 6.06 7.13
CA TRP A 44 20.22 7.51 7.34
C TRP A 44 20.49 7.85 8.81
N SER A 45 21.74 8.17 9.12
CA SER A 45 22.23 8.40 10.49
C SER A 45 22.46 9.87 10.88
N ASP A 46 22.69 10.79 9.95
CA ASP A 46 23.07 12.18 10.28
C ASP A 46 22.39 13.25 9.40
N PRO A 47 21.58 14.15 9.99
CA PRO A 47 20.92 13.97 11.29
C PRO A 47 20.04 12.70 11.24
N PRO A 48 19.74 12.06 12.38
CA PRO A 48 19.08 10.77 12.39
C PRO A 48 17.65 10.85 11.83
N TYR A 49 17.28 9.86 11.01
CA TYR A 49 15.91 9.77 10.51
C TYR A 49 14.90 9.50 11.63
N SER A 50 13.78 10.23 11.62
CA SER A 50 12.67 10.04 12.56
C SER A 50 11.41 9.61 11.82
N TYR A 51 10.86 8.46 12.21
CA TYR A 51 9.56 7.96 11.72
C TYR A 51 8.38 8.85 12.13
N THR A 52 8.54 9.70 13.14
CA THR A 52 7.47 10.60 13.60
C THR A 52 7.57 11.95 12.91
N HIS A 53 8.79 12.45 12.68
CA HIS A 53 9.00 13.82 12.21
C HIS A 53 9.33 13.93 10.72
N HIS A 54 9.88 12.90 10.09
CA HIS A 54 10.21 12.96 8.67
C HIS A 54 9.17 12.25 7.82
N PHE A 55 8.89 12.84 6.65
CA PHE A 55 8.12 12.14 5.62
C PHE A 55 8.81 10.82 5.24
N ILE A 56 8.00 9.85 4.83
CA ILE A 56 8.48 8.64 4.16
C ILE A 56 9.19 9.05 2.87
N SER A 57 8.66 10.04 2.13
CA SER A 57 9.24 10.50 0.87
C SER A 57 10.64 11.11 1.00
N ASN A 58 11.05 11.61 2.18
CA ASN A 58 12.43 12.07 2.41
C ASN A 58 13.44 10.95 2.19
N LEU A 59 13.05 9.70 2.46
CA LEU A 59 13.88 8.52 2.21
C LEU A 59 14.17 8.33 0.71
N GLY A 60 13.44 8.98 -0.19
CA GLY A 60 13.66 8.96 -1.64
C GLY A 60 14.54 10.10 -2.17
N VAL A 61 15.02 11.01 -1.30
CA VAL A 61 15.80 12.19 -1.69
C VAL A 61 17.29 11.96 -1.44
N ARG A 62 18.12 12.04 -2.50
CA ARG A 62 19.58 11.90 -2.42
C ARG A 62 20.21 12.93 -1.47
N GLY A 63 19.79 14.19 -1.59
CA GLY A 63 20.33 15.31 -0.84
C GLY A 63 21.85 15.54 -1.03
N PRO A 64 22.47 16.39 -0.20
CA PRO A 64 21.85 17.19 0.85
C PRO A 64 20.96 18.30 0.27
N THR A 65 19.73 18.43 0.77
CA THR A 65 18.83 19.55 0.46
C THR A 65 17.93 19.83 1.67
N THR A 66 17.29 21.00 1.69
CA THR A 66 16.28 21.37 2.68
C THR A 66 15.02 21.83 1.97
N ALA A 67 13.92 21.12 2.21
CA ALA A 67 12.61 21.44 1.66
C ALA A 67 11.54 21.20 2.72
N PHE A 68 10.45 21.97 2.68
CA PHE A 68 9.35 21.84 3.66
C PHE A 68 9.80 21.92 5.12
N GLY A 69 10.85 22.71 5.41
CA GLY A 69 11.44 22.82 6.74
C GLY A 69 12.23 21.60 7.23
N GLN A 70 12.53 20.64 6.34
CA GLN A 70 13.22 19.40 6.69
C GLN A 70 14.52 19.24 5.91
N PHE A 71 15.60 18.94 6.62
CA PHE A 71 16.85 18.51 6.00
C PHE A 71 16.70 17.08 5.48
N MET A 72 17.15 16.82 4.26
CA MET A 72 17.02 15.53 3.58
C MET A 72 18.35 15.08 3.01
N ARG A 73 18.76 13.86 3.38
CA ARG A 73 19.97 13.21 2.86
C ARG A 73 19.88 11.69 3.02
N SER A 74 19.03 11.03 2.23
CA SER A 74 18.91 9.57 2.27
C SER A 74 20.08 8.89 1.53
N PRO A 75 20.99 8.18 2.22
CA PRO A 75 22.14 7.56 1.55
C PRO A 75 21.74 6.45 0.57
N LEU A 76 20.65 5.74 0.89
CA LEU A 76 20.07 4.68 0.07
C LEU A 76 18.76 5.13 -0.59
N PHE A 77 18.71 6.38 -1.07
CA PHE A 77 17.49 6.93 -1.68
C PHE A 77 16.91 6.08 -2.80
N TRP A 78 17.77 5.42 -3.58
CA TRP A 78 17.39 4.53 -4.66
C TRP A 78 16.65 3.28 -4.16
N VAL A 79 16.91 2.81 -2.94
CA VAL A 79 16.19 1.68 -2.31
C VAL A 79 14.73 2.07 -2.09
N MET A 80 14.49 3.24 -1.50
CA MET A 80 13.12 3.71 -1.27
C MET A 80 12.37 3.91 -2.59
N ASN A 81 13.00 4.59 -3.56
CA ASN A 81 12.38 4.88 -4.85
C ASN A 81 12.07 3.60 -5.65
N SER A 82 12.99 2.63 -5.64
CA SER A 82 12.73 1.30 -6.22
C SER A 82 11.62 0.57 -5.46
N GLY A 83 11.58 0.72 -4.13
CA GLY A 83 10.52 0.19 -3.28
C GLY A 83 9.14 0.71 -3.66
N PHE A 84 8.99 2.02 -3.90
CA PHE A 84 7.74 2.61 -4.39
C PHE A 84 7.31 2.01 -5.72
N VAL A 85 8.20 1.99 -6.72
CA VAL A 85 7.91 1.43 -8.05
C VAL A 85 7.50 -0.03 -7.95
N LEU A 86 8.30 -0.86 -7.27
CA LEU A 86 8.04 -2.29 -7.14
C LEU A 86 6.75 -2.56 -6.36
N PHE A 87 6.49 -1.82 -5.28
CA PHE A 87 5.23 -1.89 -4.54
C PHE A 87 4.02 -1.71 -5.48
N GLY A 88 4.02 -0.64 -6.27
CA GLY A 88 2.93 -0.33 -7.19
C GLY A 88 2.72 -1.43 -8.24
N LEU A 89 3.79 -1.85 -8.91
CA LEU A 89 3.73 -2.87 -9.96
C LEU A 89 3.30 -4.25 -9.43
N VAL A 90 3.78 -4.64 -8.25
CA VAL A 90 3.40 -5.90 -7.61
C VAL A 90 1.95 -5.85 -7.10
N ALA A 91 1.49 -4.71 -6.57
CA ALA A 91 0.08 -4.52 -6.20
C ALA A 91 -0.86 -4.60 -7.42
N LEU A 92 -0.49 -3.97 -8.54
CA LEU A 92 -1.24 -4.08 -9.79
C LEU A 92 -1.27 -5.53 -10.28
N THR A 93 -0.15 -6.24 -10.23
CA THR A 93 -0.07 -7.67 -10.59
C THR A 93 -1.02 -8.50 -9.72
N ALA A 94 -1.05 -8.25 -8.41
CA ALA A 94 -1.98 -8.91 -7.50
C ALA A 94 -3.44 -8.70 -7.90
N VAL A 95 -3.79 -7.45 -8.18
CA VAL A 95 -5.13 -7.05 -8.64
C VAL A 95 -5.46 -7.70 -9.99
N LEU A 96 -4.55 -7.72 -10.97
CA LEU A 96 -4.75 -8.38 -12.26
C LEU A 96 -4.99 -9.90 -12.10
N LEU A 97 -4.29 -10.55 -11.19
CA LEU A 97 -4.42 -11.98 -10.92
C LEU A 97 -5.68 -12.34 -10.12
N LEU A 98 -6.26 -11.39 -9.38
CA LEU A 98 -7.40 -11.64 -8.50
C LEU A 98 -8.65 -12.10 -9.28
N ARG A 99 -9.29 -13.18 -8.84
CA ARG A 99 -10.50 -13.75 -9.46
C ARG A 99 -11.66 -13.80 -8.47
N GLY A 100 -12.88 -13.89 -8.99
CA GLY A 100 -14.10 -14.07 -8.19
C GLY A 100 -14.87 -12.80 -7.83
N LEU A 101 -14.45 -11.66 -8.36
CA LEU A 101 -15.21 -10.42 -8.27
C LEU A 101 -16.23 -10.30 -9.41
N PRO A 102 -17.46 -9.80 -9.16
CA PRO A 102 -18.43 -9.50 -10.21
C PRO A 102 -17.95 -8.33 -11.08
N GLY A 103 -18.41 -8.26 -12.34
CA GLY A 103 -17.90 -7.34 -13.37
C GLY A 103 -17.71 -5.88 -12.91
N ARG A 104 -18.73 -5.26 -12.31
CA ARG A 104 -18.62 -3.88 -11.79
C ARG A 104 -17.53 -3.73 -10.72
N ARG A 105 -17.47 -4.65 -9.74
CA ARG A 105 -16.45 -4.61 -8.68
C ARG A 105 -15.05 -4.91 -9.23
N ARG A 106 -14.96 -5.81 -10.21
CA ARG A 106 -13.71 -6.14 -10.90
C ARG A 106 -13.15 -4.90 -11.60
N GLY A 107 -13.99 -4.16 -12.33
CA GLY A 107 -13.58 -2.91 -12.98
C GLY A 107 -13.07 -1.87 -11.98
N VAL A 108 -13.78 -1.66 -10.87
CA VAL A 108 -13.34 -0.74 -9.80
C VAL A 108 -12.00 -1.15 -9.20
N VAL A 109 -11.83 -2.43 -8.86
CA VAL A 109 -10.58 -2.95 -8.29
C VAL A 109 -9.41 -2.79 -9.27
N LEU A 110 -9.63 -3.05 -10.57
CA LEU A 110 -8.62 -2.82 -11.61
C LEU A 110 -8.24 -1.34 -11.73
N ALA A 111 -9.23 -0.44 -11.80
CA ALA A 111 -8.99 0.99 -11.89
C ALA A 111 -8.20 1.52 -10.68
N LEU A 112 -8.57 1.11 -9.47
CA LEU A 112 -7.84 1.45 -8.25
C LEU A 112 -6.41 0.88 -8.23
N GLY A 113 -6.23 -0.35 -8.70
CA GLY A 113 -4.90 -0.95 -8.83
C GLY A 113 -4.01 -0.21 -9.82
N VAL A 114 -4.58 0.27 -10.93
CA VAL A 114 -3.86 1.12 -11.91
C VAL A 114 -3.50 2.47 -11.27
N LEU A 115 -4.45 3.15 -10.63
CA LEU A 115 -4.19 4.44 -9.97
C LEU A 115 -3.12 4.32 -8.88
N LEU A 116 -3.15 3.23 -8.10
CA LEU A 116 -2.14 2.94 -7.07
C LEU A 116 -0.76 2.74 -7.67
N ALA A 117 -0.66 1.93 -8.73
CA ALA A 117 0.60 1.68 -9.41
C ALA A 117 1.15 2.95 -10.08
N THR A 118 0.29 3.70 -10.77
CA THR A 118 0.67 4.99 -11.37
C THR A 118 1.17 5.95 -10.31
N GLY A 119 0.42 6.14 -9.21
CA GLY A 119 0.81 7.02 -8.11
C GLY A 119 2.16 6.63 -7.51
N ALA A 120 2.35 5.33 -7.23
CA ALA A 120 3.60 4.82 -6.67
C ALA A 120 4.80 4.93 -7.63
N VAL A 121 4.58 4.70 -8.92
CA VAL A 121 5.62 4.87 -9.96
C VAL A 121 6.02 6.34 -10.07
N VAL A 122 5.05 7.25 -10.18
CA VAL A 122 5.31 8.70 -10.18
C VAL A 122 6.09 9.09 -8.92
N LEU A 123 5.67 8.62 -7.74
CA LEU A 123 6.36 8.91 -6.49
C LEU A 123 7.83 8.46 -6.49
N GLY A 124 8.12 7.29 -7.06
CA GLY A 124 9.49 6.77 -7.16
C GLY A 124 10.39 7.52 -8.15
N PHE A 125 9.83 8.12 -9.20
CA PHE A 125 10.60 8.91 -10.19
C PHE A 125 10.69 10.40 -9.86
N PHE A 126 9.78 10.91 -9.04
CA PHE A 126 9.72 12.32 -8.66
C PHE A 126 9.84 12.45 -7.12
N PRO A 127 11.07 12.42 -6.56
CA PRO A 127 11.28 12.64 -5.13
C PRO A 127 10.88 14.05 -4.69
N GLY A 128 10.41 14.18 -3.45
CA GLY A 128 9.96 15.45 -2.86
C GLY A 128 11.10 16.36 -2.41
N SER A 129 12.12 16.59 -3.24
CA SER A 129 13.35 17.28 -2.84
C SER A 129 13.25 18.81 -2.80
N GLY A 130 12.15 19.41 -3.26
CA GLY A 130 11.96 20.87 -3.32
C GLY A 130 12.79 21.60 -4.40
N ASP A 131 13.99 21.11 -4.70
CA ASP A 131 14.97 21.69 -5.66
C ASP A 131 14.48 21.81 -7.11
N THR A 132 13.30 21.30 -7.42
CA THR A 132 12.82 21.13 -8.80
C THR A 132 11.50 21.86 -9.06
N ALA A 133 11.14 22.82 -8.19
CA ALA A 133 9.98 23.68 -8.35
C ALA A 133 9.95 24.44 -9.70
N GLU A 134 11.09 24.64 -10.37
CA GLU A 134 11.14 25.27 -11.70
C GLU A 134 10.61 24.40 -12.85
N ASN A 135 10.55 23.06 -12.67
CA ASN A 135 10.18 22.09 -13.73
C ASN A 135 8.86 21.32 -13.46
N GLY A 136 8.11 21.67 -12.41
CA GLY A 136 6.82 21.04 -12.06
C GLY A 136 6.90 19.65 -11.39
N SER A 137 8.09 19.15 -11.06
CA SER A 137 8.27 17.83 -10.43
C SER A 137 7.78 17.74 -8.98
N THR A 138 7.76 18.85 -8.24
CA THR A 138 7.09 18.90 -6.91
C THR A 138 5.58 18.66 -7.03
N ASP A 139 4.97 19.11 -8.13
CA ASP A 139 3.55 18.87 -8.41
C ASP A 139 3.31 17.40 -8.76
N PHE A 140 4.19 16.80 -9.55
CA PHE A 140 4.15 15.36 -9.85
C PHE A 140 4.36 14.50 -8.59
N HIS A 141 5.27 14.87 -7.70
CA HIS A 141 5.46 14.21 -6.41
C HIS A 141 4.16 14.16 -5.61
N SER A 142 3.56 15.35 -5.40
CA SER A 142 2.33 15.51 -4.61
C SER A 142 1.15 14.77 -5.25
N LEU A 143 1.04 14.82 -6.58
CA LEU A 143 0.04 14.08 -7.34
C LEU A 143 0.22 12.56 -7.19
N GLY A 144 1.46 12.06 -7.31
CA GLY A 144 1.79 10.65 -7.13
C GLY A 144 1.44 10.14 -5.73
N ALA A 145 1.80 10.92 -4.69
CA ALA A 145 1.47 10.63 -3.30
C ALA A 145 -0.04 10.58 -3.08
N LEU A 146 -0.79 11.60 -3.52
CA LEU A 146 -2.24 11.66 -3.36
C LEU A 146 -2.95 10.50 -4.07
N LEU A 147 -2.53 10.19 -5.31
CA LEU A 147 -3.05 9.04 -6.06
C LEU A 147 -2.84 7.74 -5.27
N ALA A 148 -1.64 7.50 -4.75
CA ALA A 148 -1.33 6.29 -3.98
C ALA A 148 -2.11 6.23 -2.65
N PHE A 149 -2.18 7.34 -1.92
CA PHE A 149 -2.90 7.46 -0.64
C PHE A 149 -4.39 7.14 -0.81
N VAL A 150 -5.05 7.79 -1.77
CA VAL A 150 -6.49 7.60 -1.99
C VAL A 150 -6.76 6.20 -2.53
N SER A 151 -6.07 5.80 -3.60
CA SER A 151 -6.35 4.52 -4.26
C SER A 151 -6.03 3.32 -3.38
N GLY A 152 -4.94 3.32 -2.62
CA GLY A 152 -4.56 2.23 -1.71
C GLY A 152 -5.60 2.01 -0.61
N ASN A 153 -6.04 3.09 0.03
CA ASN A 153 -7.06 3.03 1.08
C ASN A 153 -8.44 2.64 0.54
N VAL A 154 -8.86 3.22 -0.59
CA VAL A 154 -10.14 2.84 -1.24
C VAL A 154 -10.10 1.38 -1.71
N LEU A 155 -8.96 0.91 -2.22
CA LEU A 155 -8.77 -0.48 -2.63
C LEU A 155 -8.94 -1.44 -1.44
N ALA A 156 -8.36 -1.11 -0.27
CA ALA A 156 -8.58 -1.88 0.96
C ALA A 156 -10.06 -1.96 1.34
N ILE A 157 -10.79 -0.84 1.27
CA ILE A 157 -12.24 -0.79 1.54
C ILE A 157 -13.00 -1.69 0.57
N VAL A 158 -12.76 -1.57 -0.73
CA VAL A 158 -13.48 -2.34 -1.76
C VAL A 158 -13.23 -3.84 -1.61
N LEU A 159 -11.98 -4.24 -1.34
CA LEU A 159 -11.62 -5.63 -1.09
C LEU A 159 -12.25 -6.16 0.21
N GLY A 160 -12.27 -5.36 1.28
CA GLY A 160 -12.93 -5.72 2.53
C GLY A 160 -14.46 -5.89 2.39
N ARG A 161 -15.12 -5.01 1.63
CA ARG A 161 -16.55 -5.14 1.28
C ARG A 161 -16.82 -6.36 0.39
N ALA A 162 -15.83 -6.83 -0.35
CA ALA A 162 -15.89 -8.04 -1.16
C ALA A 162 -15.56 -9.34 -0.39
N HIS A 163 -15.46 -9.32 0.95
CA HIS A 163 -15.08 -10.50 1.75
C HIS A 163 -15.86 -11.78 1.40
N ARG A 164 -17.19 -11.70 1.27
CA ARG A 164 -18.02 -12.90 0.94
C ARG A 164 -17.66 -13.48 -0.43
N THR A 165 -17.51 -12.63 -1.43
CA THR A 165 -17.17 -13.04 -2.81
C THR A 165 -15.74 -13.58 -2.92
N LEU A 166 -14.87 -13.18 -2.00
CA LEU A 166 -13.47 -13.62 -1.93
C LEU A 166 -13.24 -14.79 -0.97
N GLY A 167 -14.31 -15.32 -0.33
CA GLY A 167 -14.19 -16.42 0.64
C GLY A 167 -13.49 -16.04 1.95
N LEU A 168 -13.50 -14.76 2.31
CA LEU A 168 -12.82 -14.22 3.50
C LEU A 168 -13.76 -14.13 4.70
N SER A 169 -13.19 -14.20 5.91
CA SER A 169 -13.95 -14.01 7.14
C SER A 169 -14.53 -12.60 7.24
N ARG A 170 -15.68 -12.47 7.92
CA ARG A 170 -16.31 -11.16 8.16
C ARG A 170 -15.40 -10.22 8.96
N GLY A 171 -14.63 -10.77 9.91
CA GLY A 171 -13.67 -10.00 10.71
C GLY A 171 -12.58 -9.37 9.87
N LEU A 172 -11.94 -10.15 8.98
CA LEU A 172 -10.93 -9.64 8.05
C LEU A 172 -11.52 -8.58 7.11
N GLY A 173 -12.71 -8.84 6.55
CA GLY A 173 -13.40 -7.87 5.72
C GLY A 173 -13.67 -6.54 6.42
N ARG A 174 -14.12 -6.57 7.69
CA ARG A 174 -14.33 -5.37 8.52
C ARG A 174 -13.02 -4.66 8.82
N GLY A 175 -11.97 -5.41 9.19
CA GLY A 175 -10.65 -4.86 9.47
C GLY A 175 -10.08 -4.05 8.30
N LEU A 176 -10.18 -4.57 7.07
CA LEU A 176 -9.76 -3.86 5.85
C LEU A 176 -10.56 -2.58 5.61
N VAL A 177 -11.88 -2.61 5.84
CA VAL A 177 -12.73 -1.42 5.71
C VAL A 177 -12.35 -0.36 6.74
N VAL A 178 -12.15 -0.75 8.00
CA VAL A 178 -11.74 0.17 9.07
C VAL A 178 -10.36 0.76 8.77
N ALA A 179 -9.40 -0.06 8.36
CA ALA A 179 -8.05 0.37 8.00
C ALA A 179 -8.07 1.41 6.87
N GLY A 180 -8.81 1.13 5.79
CA GLY A 180 -8.91 2.07 4.67
C GLY A 180 -9.67 3.36 5.03
N ILE A 181 -10.72 3.29 5.86
CA ILE A 181 -11.41 4.49 6.35
C ILE A 181 -10.45 5.32 7.20
N TYR A 182 -9.73 4.69 8.13
CA TYR A 182 -8.76 5.36 8.99
C TYR A 182 -7.69 6.09 8.17
N GLY A 183 -7.15 5.45 7.13
CA GLY A 183 -6.18 6.11 6.26
C GLY A 183 -6.76 7.29 5.48
N LEU A 184 -7.99 7.19 4.97
CA LEU A 184 -8.66 8.31 4.28
C LEU A 184 -8.95 9.50 5.22
N VAL A 185 -9.42 9.24 6.44
CA VAL A 185 -9.66 10.32 7.42
C VAL A 185 -8.38 10.93 7.96
N SER A 186 -7.24 10.25 7.80
CA SER A 186 -5.92 10.79 8.13
C SER A 186 -5.42 11.79 7.08
N ILE A 187 -5.98 11.80 5.86
CA ILE A 187 -5.56 12.74 4.79
C ILE A 187 -5.81 14.21 5.16
N PRO A 188 -6.99 14.63 5.65
CA PRO A 188 -7.18 16.01 6.10
C PRO A 188 -6.22 16.44 7.21
N ALA A 189 -5.94 15.54 8.17
CA ALA A 189 -4.96 15.79 9.22
C ALA A 189 -3.56 15.98 8.62
N TYR A 190 -3.16 15.14 7.67
CA TYR A 190 -1.89 15.27 6.96
C TYR A 190 -1.79 16.60 6.21
N LEU A 191 -2.82 16.98 5.45
CA LEU A 191 -2.84 18.24 4.72
C LEU A 191 -2.76 19.44 5.67
N SER A 192 -3.43 19.38 6.82
CA SER A 192 -3.37 20.42 7.85
C SER A 192 -1.99 20.54 8.50
N VAL A 193 -1.27 19.43 8.70
CA VAL A 193 0.08 19.45 9.26
C VAL A 193 1.09 19.89 8.19
N ALA A 194 0.93 19.44 6.95
CA ALA A 194 1.79 19.79 5.82
C ALA A 194 1.71 21.28 5.45
N SER A 195 0.58 21.93 5.72
CA SER A 195 0.42 23.38 5.55
C SER A 195 0.84 24.21 6.78
N SER A 196 1.21 23.56 7.88
CA SER A 196 1.67 24.25 9.09
C SER A 196 3.17 24.55 9.03
N GLU A 197 3.59 25.71 9.53
CA GLU A 197 5.01 26.09 9.59
C GLU A 197 5.84 25.15 10.50
N ALA A 198 5.18 24.51 11.46
CA ALA A 198 5.86 23.65 12.44
C ALA A 198 6.10 22.22 11.92
N GLY A 199 5.25 21.69 11.03
CA GLY A 199 5.38 20.34 10.46
C GLY A 199 5.47 19.20 11.49
N ILE A 200 5.05 19.45 12.75
CA ILE A 200 5.24 18.55 13.87
C ILE A 200 4.42 17.27 13.64
N LEU A 201 5.07 16.11 13.81
CA LEU A 201 4.48 14.78 13.63
C LEU A 201 4.03 14.44 12.20
N ILE A 202 4.48 15.18 11.19
CA ILE A 202 4.05 14.94 9.80
C ILE A 202 4.33 13.50 9.33
N GLY A 203 5.48 12.94 9.73
CA GLY A 203 5.86 11.56 9.44
C GLY A 203 4.93 10.53 10.09
N LEU A 204 4.41 10.82 11.29
CA LEU A 204 3.44 9.97 11.97
C LEU A 204 2.09 9.98 11.25
N VAL A 205 1.61 11.17 10.87
CA VAL A 205 0.29 11.32 10.22
C VAL A 205 0.32 10.71 8.82
N GLU A 206 1.39 10.90 8.06
CA GLU A 206 1.59 10.23 6.76
C GLU A 206 1.53 8.70 6.90
N ARG A 207 2.20 8.14 7.90
CA ARG A 207 2.14 6.69 8.18
C ARG A 207 0.75 6.23 8.60
N GLY A 208 -0.03 7.09 9.26
CA GLY A 208 -1.45 6.86 9.53
C GLY A 208 -2.28 6.68 8.26
N ILE A 209 -1.88 7.32 7.14
CA ILE A 209 -2.51 7.12 5.83
C ILE A 209 -2.06 5.79 5.21
N VAL A 210 -0.76 5.47 5.32
CA VAL A 210 -0.12 4.43 4.51
C VAL A 210 -0.12 3.05 5.17
N TYR A 211 0.33 2.95 6.42
CA TYR A 211 0.55 1.67 7.09
C TYR A 211 -0.71 0.80 7.21
N PRO A 212 -1.90 1.34 7.54
CA PRO A 212 -3.10 0.53 7.68
C PRO A 212 -3.45 -0.27 6.43
N PHE A 213 -3.38 0.33 5.24
CA PHE A 213 -3.70 -0.42 4.02
C PHE A 213 -2.55 -1.36 3.61
N LEU A 214 -1.28 -1.03 3.86
CA LEU A 214 -0.16 -1.94 3.60
C LEU A 214 -0.24 -3.20 4.48
N ILE A 215 -0.48 -3.03 5.78
CA ILE A 215 -0.72 -4.13 6.71
C ILE A 215 -1.97 -4.91 6.26
N GLY A 216 -3.02 -4.20 5.86
CA GLY A 216 -4.21 -4.80 5.26
C GLY A 216 -3.90 -5.70 4.06
N PHE A 217 -3.06 -5.25 3.13
CA PHE A 217 -2.62 -6.02 1.95
C PHE A 217 -1.82 -7.26 2.35
N ILE A 218 -0.93 -7.14 3.34
CA ILE A 218 -0.17 -8.28 3.87
C ILE A 218 -1.11 -9.33 4.46
N VAL A 219 -2.02 -8.94 5.34
CA VAL A 219 -2.95 -9.85 6.01
C VAL A 219 -3.94 -10.46 5.01
N LEU A 220 -4.48 -9.65 4.10
CA LEU A 220 -5.38 -10.12 3.03
C LEU A 220 -4.66 -11.09 2.10
N GLY A 221 -3.44 -10.75 1.67
CA GLY A 221 -2.63 -11.60 0.81
C GLY A 221 -2.32 -12.94 1.46
N ALA A 222 -1.96 -12.94 2.75
CA ALA A 222 -1.75 -14.15 3.53
C ALA A 222 -3.03 -15.03 3.63
N ALA A 223 -4.21 -14.42 3.79
CA ALA A 223 -5.48 -15.15 3.81
C ALA A 223 -5.82 -15.78 2.46
N LEU A 224 -5.65 -15.03 1.35
CA LEU A 224 -5.90 -15.50 -0.01
C LEU A 224 -4.92 -16.59 -0.48
N ARG A 225 -3.78 -16.76 0.17
CA ARG A 225 -2.82 -17.84 -0.11
C ARG A 225 -3.22 -19.17 0.52
N LYS A 226 -3.97 -19.13 1.62
CA LYS A 226 -4.33 -20.30 2.44
C LYS A 226 -5.62 -20.97 1.99
N GLY A 227 -6.52 -20.22 1.34
CA GLY A 227 -7.79 -20.72 0.79
C GLY A 227 -7.71 -20.97 -0.69
#